data_AF-A0A920T0Z8-F1
#
_entry.id   AF-A0A920T0Z8-F1
#
_cell.length_a   1.000
_cell.length_b   1.000
_cell.length_c   1.000
_cell.angle_alpha   90.00
_cell.angle_beta   90.00
_cell.angle_gamma   90.00
#
_symmetry.space_group_name_H-M   'P 1'
#
loop_
_entity.id
_entity.type
_entity.pdbx_description
1 polymer ?
#
loop_
_entity_poly.entity_id
_entity_poly.type
_entity_poly.pdbx_seq_one_letter_code
_entity_poly.pdbx_strand_id
1 'polypeptide(L)'
;MPIDKVKKYALLAAHSYPKRRILDEESQLRNKLFHKKTRKVSLELKELSGYEIISDMTTTKYVTYSNHKKKEVIMSIRGTDLFQIEENDLLTDAYLLLGMEKCRNCYKLAQKNLSEIYERYPKYKVILVGSSLGGRISIDLLDSDLGTQLHEVHVFNTATGPKQLFNSAPCFMKKIPNTHKTMCKNREKLHIHLINNDTISIMSMGEKAKTRRVHPRKKESSHLLKGKNKLIKTNHSIMNFI
;
A
#
# COMPACT_ATOMS: atom_id res chain seq x y z
N MET A 1 3.35 6.99 16.12
CA MET A 1 2.80 5.65 15.81
C MET A 1 3.86 4.61 16.14
N PRO A 2 3.53 3.53 16.86
CA PRO A 2 4.50 2.49 17.22
C PRO A 2 5.14 1.87 15.98
N ILE A 3 6.45 1.57 16.06
CA ILE A 3 7.24 1.02 14.95
C ILE A 3 6.62 -0.30 14.44
N ASP A 4 6.10 -1.11 15.36
CA ASP A 4 5.52 -2.44 15.08
C ASP A 4 4.30 -2.37 14.17
N LYS A 5 3.49 -1.30 14.28
CA LYS A 5 2.28 -1.13 13.48
C LYS A 5 2.61 -0.84 12.01
N VAL A 6 3.69 -0.08 11.74
CA VAL A 6 4.15 0.18 10.35
C VAL A 6 4.72 -1.09 9.73
N LYS A 7 5.51 -1.85 10.49
CA LYS A 7 6.08 -3.13 10.03
C LYS A 7 5.00 -4.13 9.65
N LYS A 8 3.94 -4.26 10.49
CA LYS A 8 2.76 -5.09 10.20
C LYS A 8 2.13 -4.75 8.84
N TYR A 9 1.83 -3.47 8.61
CA TYR A 9 1.19 -3.06 7.36
C TYR A 9 2.12 -3.19 6.16
N ALA A 10 3.43 -2.96 6.33
CA ALA A 10 4.41 -3.20 5.27
C ALA A 10 4.49 -4.68 4.89
N LEU A 11 4.43 -5.58 5.88
CA LEU A 11 4.38 -7.03 5.66
C LEU A 11 3.10 -7.45 4.90
N LEU A 12 1.92 -6.95 5.28
CA LEU A 12 0.66 -7.25 4.60
C LEU A 12 0.59 -6.68 3.18
N ALA A 13 1.12 -5.46 2.99
CA ALA A 13 1.31 -4.86 1.67
C ALA A 13 2.24 -5.71 0.80
N ALA A 14 3.37 -6.19 1.35
CA ALA A 14 4.28 -7.08 0.64
C ALA A 14 3.62 -8.43 0.33
N HIS A 15 2.87 -8.99 1.27
CA HIS A 15 2.14 -10.26 1.10
C HIS A 15 1.07 -10.17 0.01
N SER A 16 0.52 -8.98 -0.27
CA SER A 16 -0.48 -8.81 -1.33
C SER A 16 0.02 -9.21 -2.73
N TYR A 17 1.34 -9.18 -2.97
CA TYR A 17 1.94 -9.66 -4.21
C TYR A 17 2.03 -11.19 -4.23
N PRO A 18 1.41 -11.89 -5.20
CA PRO A 18 1.41 -13.36 -5.26
C PRO A 18 2.80 -13.99 -5.16
N LYS A 19 3.80 -13.41 -5.85
CA LYS A 19 5.20 -13.88 -5.80
C LYS A 19 5.85 -13.80 -4.42
N ARG A 20 5.27 -13.04 -3.48
CA ARG A 20 5.74 -12.91 -2.09
C ARG A 20 4.96 -13.78 -1.11
N ARG A 21 3.85 -14.40 -1.52
CA ARG A 21 3.13 -15.36 -0.68
C ARG A 21 3.88 -16.69 -0.63
N ILE A 22 3.82 -17.34 0.53
CA ILE A 22 4.06 -18.77 0.63
C ILE A 22 2.76 -19.42 0.14
N LEU A 23 2.83 -20.07 -1.00
CA LEU A 23 1.71 -20.76 -1.62
C LEU A 23 1.91 -22.29 -1.47
N ASP A 24 0.86 -23.05 -1.74
CA ASP A 24 0.82 -24.49 -1.90
C ASP A 24 1.88 -25.05 -2.88
N GLU A 25 2.20 -26.35 -2.74
CA GLU A 25 3.36 -27.02 -3.39
C GLU A 25 3.44 -26.81 -4.91
N GLU A 26 2.31 -26.81 -5.61
CA GLU A 26 2.24 -26.63 -7.07
C GLU A 26 2.60 -25.20 -7.49
N SER A 27 2.09 -24.21 -6.74
CA SER A 27 2.47 -22.79 -6.87
C SER A 27 3.91 -22.52 -6.45
N GLN A 28 4.50 -23.36 -5.60
CA GLN A 28 5.90 -23.27 -5.21
C GLN A 28 6.83 -23.63 -6.37
N LEU A 29 6.50 -24.61 -7.22
CA LEU A 29 7.36 -25.03 -8.33
C LEU A 29 7.61 -23.88 -9.32
N ARG A 30 6.53 -23.23 -9.77
CA ARG A 30 6.58 -22.10 -10.71
C ARG A 30 7.25 -20.87 -10.08
N ASN A 31 6.96 -20.56 -8.82
CA ASN A 31 7.64 -19.48 -8.09
C ASN A 31 9.13 -19.76 -7.84
N LYS A 32 9.51 -21.02 -7.59
CA LYS A 32 10.88 -21.44 -7.35
C LYS A 32 11.72 -21.40 -8.63
N LEU A 33 11.11 -21.45 -9.81
CA LEU A 33 11.81 -21.23 -11.09
C LEU A 33 12.01 -19.73 -11.39
N PHE A 34 10.97 -18.90 -11.25
CA PHE A 34 11.01 -17.50 -11.71
C PHE A 34 11.34 -16.46 -10.62
N HIS A 35 11.24 -16.80 -9.34
CA HIS A 35 11.28 -15.83 -8.23
C HIS A 35 12.20 -16.24 -7.06
N LYS A 36 13.23 -17.07 -7.29
CA LYS A 36 14.18 -17.56 -6.26
C LYS A 36 14.73 -16.49 -5.31
N LYS A 37 14.85 -15.24 -5.76
CA LYS A 37 15.44 -14.12 -5.01
C LYS A 37 14.41 -13.25 -4.26
N THR A 38 13.12 -13.53 -4.39
CA THR A 38 12.06 -12.73 -3.76
C THR A 38 11.81 -13.20 -2.33
N ARG A 39 11.99 -12.30 -1.35
CA ARG A 39 11.65 -12.60 0.05
C ARG A 39 10.15 -12.86 0.18
N LYS A 40 9.82 -14.06 0.67
CA LYS A 40 8.47 -14.49 1.00
C LYS A 40 8.03 -13.90 2.34
N VAL A 41 6.73 -13.73 2.49
CA VAL A 41 6.06 -13.29 3.72
C VAL A 41 5.09 -14.40 4.12
N SER A 42 5.16 -14.83 5.38
CA SER A 42 4.20 -15.77 5.98
C SER A 42 3.24 -15.00 6.88
N LEU A 43 1.96 -15.39 6.89
CA LEU A 43 1.00 -14.90 7.87
C LEU A 43 1.26 -15.46 9.28
N GLU A 44 2.09 -16.50 9.41
CA GLU A 44 2.52 -17.07 10.69
C GLU A 44 3.59 -16.22 11.40
N LEU A 45 4.11 -15.18 10.76
CA LEU A 45 5.01 -14.23 11.42
C LEU A 45 4.32 -13.64 12.65
N LYS A 46 5.06 -13.49 13.76
CA LYS A 46 4.55 -12.97 15.03
C LYS A 46 3.77 -11.66 14.87
N GLU A 47 4.23 -10.78 13.99
CA GLU A 47 3.59 -9.49 13.68
C GLU A 47 2.24 -9.62 12.95
N LEU A 48 2.01 -10.72 12.25
CA LEU A 48 0.81 -11.03 11.46
C LEU A 48 -0.10 -12.07 12.13
N SER A 49 0.23 -12.51 13.35
CA SER A 49 -0.55 -13.51 14.07
C SER A 49 -2.02 -13.14 14.19
N GLY A 50 -2.88 -14.09 13.81
CA GLY A 50 -4.34 -13.97 13.83
C GLY A 50 -4.94 -13.17 12.67
N TYR A 51 -4.17 -12.83 11.64
CA TYR A 51 -4.73 -12.38 10.38
C TYR A 51 -4.97 -13.56 9.43
N GLU A 52 -6.17 -13.62 8.90
CA GLU A 52 -6.61 -14.65 7.97
C GLU A 52 -7.05 -14.01 6.65
N ILE A 53 -6.85 -14.69 5.52
CA ILE A 53 -7.29 -14.20 4.21
C ILE A 53 -8.78 -14.47 4.06
N ILE A 54 -9.54 -13.44 3.70
CA ILE A 54 -10.93 -13.57 3.27
C ILE A 54 -10.90 -13.94 1.77
N SER A 55 -11.03 -15.23 1.47
CA SER A 55 -10.78 -15.80 0.14
C SER A 55 -11.69 -15.23 -0.94
N ASP A 56 -12.98 -15.09 -0.65
CA ASP A 56 -14.00 -14.58 -1.59
C ASP A 56 -13.91 -13.06 -1.81
N MET A 57 -13.17 -12.35 -0.97
CA MET A 57 -12.87 -10.91 -1.12
C MET A 57 -11.43 -10.65 -1.54
N THR A 58 -10.71 -11.68 -1.98
CA THR A 58 -9.32 -11.61 -2.42
C THR A 58 -9.22 -11.90 -3.91
N THR A 59 -8.43 -11.10 -4.62
CA THR A 59 -8.14 -11.31 -6.04
C THR A 59 -6.63 -11.21 -6.32
N THR A 60 -6.28 -11.21 -7.60
CA THR A 60 -4.91 -10.95 -8.05
C THR A 60 -4.46 -9.52 -7.72
N LYS A 61 -5.38 -8.54 -7.62
CA LYS A 61 -5.07 -7.11 -7.42
C LYS A 61 -5.24 -6.62 -5.99
N TYR A 62 -5.94 -7.35 -5.13
CA TYR A 62 -6.11 -7.00 -3.73
C TYR A 62 -6.22 -8.25 -2.85
N VAL A 63 -5.82 -8.12 -1.59
CA VAL A 63 -5.98 -9.17 -0.58
C VAL A 63 -6.67 -8.56 0.62
N THR A 64 -7.72 -9.22 1.08
CA THR A 64 -8.45 -8.79 2.26
C THR A 64 -8.13 -9.72 3.41
N TYR A 65 -7.74 -9.14 4.54
CA TYR A 65 -7.39 -9.87 5.75
C TYR A 65 -8.36 -9.52 6.88
N SER A 66 -8.80 -10.49 7.66
CA SER A 66 -9.56 -10.27 8.90
C SER A 66 -8.71 -10.62 10.11
N ASN A 67 -8.91 -9.90 11.21
CA ASN A 67 -8.45 -10.29 12.53
C ASN A 67 -9.59 -10.12 13.53
N HIS A 68 -10.27 -11.22 13.86
CA HIS A 68 -11.47 -11.21 14.70
C HIS A 68 -11.19 -10.77 16.14
N LYS A 69 -10.02 -11.16 16.70
CA LYS A 69 -9.61 -10.75 18.06
C LYS A 69 -9.45 -9.24 18.18
N LYS A 70 -8.88 -8.60 17.15
CA LYS A 70 -8.68 -7.14 17.10
C LYS A 70 -9.87 -6.37 16.54
N LYS A 71 -10.88 -7.07 15.99
CA LYS A 71 -11.97 -6.50 15.19
C LYS A 71 -11.44 -5.57 14.09
N GLU A 72 -10.47 -6.06 13.32
CA GLU A 72 -9.85 -5.33 12.22
C GLU A 72 -10.07 -6.07 10.89
N VAL A 73 -10.36 -5.33 9.83
CA VAL A 73 -10.29 -5.80 8.45
C VAL A 73 -9.30 -4.93 7.69
N ILE A 74 -8.36 -5.55 6.98
CA ILE A 74 -7.33 -4.88 6.20
C ILE A 74 -7.53 -5.23 4.74
N MET A 75 -7.83 -4.24 3.91
CA MET A 75 -7.79 -4.41 2.46
C MET A 75 -6.45 -3.91 1.94
N SER A 76 -5.61 -4.84 1.47
CA SER A 76 -4.32 -4.53 0.86
C SER A 76 -4.44 -4.46 -0.65
N ILE A 77 -4.27 -3.27 -1.22
CA ILE A 77 -4.32 -3.01 -2.66
C ILE A 77 -2.91 -3.13 -3.24
N ARG A 78 -2.75 -4.03 -4.20
CA ARG A 78 -1.47 -4.31 -4.86
C ARG A 78 -1.10 -3.15 -5.80
N GLY A 79 0.18 -2.78 -5.82
CA GLY A 79 0.73 -1.92 -6.87
C GLY A 79 1.05 -2.72 -8.15
N THR A 80 1.71 -2.05 -9.10
CA THR A 80 2.20 -2.66 -10.34
C THR A 80 3.36 -3.61 -10.04
N ASP A 81 3.42 -4.74 -10.76
CA ASP A 81 4.55 -5.66 -10.67
C ASP A 81 5.45 -5.47 -11.89
N LEU A 82 6.57 -4.75 -11.70
CA LEU A 82 7.55 -4.46 -12.75
C LEU A 82 8.16 -5.71 -13.44
N PHE A 83 7.95 -6.92 -12.88
CA PHE A 83 8.45 -8.18 -13.44
C PHE A 83 7.34 -9.04 -14.08
N GLN A 84 6.07 -8.64 -13.99
CA GLN A 84 5.00 -9.13 -14.86
C GLN A 84 4.81 -8.06 -15.94
N ILE A 85 5.74 -8.04 -16.90
CA ILE A 85 5.66 -7.14 -18.05
C ILE A 85 4.53 -7.67 -18.94
N GLU A 86 3.31 -7.22 -18.70
CA GLU A 86 2.39 -6.97 -19.82
C GLU A 86 3.02 -5.79 -20.57
N GLU A 87 3.26 -5.93 -21.88
CA GLU A 87 4.25 -5.21 -22.70
C GLU A 87 4.18 -3.65 -22.75
N ASN A 88 3.41 -2.98 -21.89
CA ASN A 88 3.28 -1.51 -21.84
C ASN A 88 3.26 -0.88 -20.43
N ASP A 89 3.53 -1.62 -19.35
CA ASP A 89 3.23 -1.15 -17.98
C ASP A 89 4.09 0.02 -17.46
N LEU A 90 5.32 0.20 -17.96
CA LEU A 90 6.25 1.20 -17.42
C LEU A 90 5.94 2.63 -17.91
N LEU A 91 5.49 2.78 -19.16
CA LEU A 91 4.90 4.03 -19.67
C LEU A 91 3.52 4.28 -19.03
N THR A 92 2.77 3.22 -18.75
CA THR A 92 1.42 3.29 -18.17
C THR A 92 1.43 3.72 -16.70
N ASP A 93 2.43 3.35 -15.89
CA ASP A 93 2.61 3.84 -14.52
C ASP A 93 2.90 5.34 -14.45
N ALA A 94 3.58 5.91 -15.46
CA ALA A 94 3.78 7.35 -15.60
C ALA A 94 2.51 8.09 -16.06
N TYR A 95 1.72 7.50 -16.98
CA TYR A 95 0.42 8.04 -17.40
C TYR A 95 -0.66 7.92 -16.31
N LEU A 96 -0.59 6.91 -15.44
CA LEU A 96 -1.45 6.76 -14.24
C LEU A 96 -1.21 7.91 -13.24
N LEU A 97 0.06 8.29 -13.06
CA LEU A 97 0.50 9.45 -12.28
C LEU A 97 -0.05 10.80 -12.81
N LEU A 98 -0.56 10.85 -14.05
CA LEU A 98 -1.18 12.04 -14.66
C LEU A 98 -2.67 12.23 -14.28
N GLY A 99 -3.24 11.41 -13.39
CA GLY A 99 -4.51 11.73 -12.74
C GLY A 99 -5.78 11.16 -13.36
N MET A 100 -5.69 9.99 -14.01
CA MET A 100 -6.81 9.22 -14.60
C MET A 100 -7.10 7.91 -13.85
N GLU A 101 -6.61 7.74 -12.62
CA GLU A 101 -6.70 6.48 -11.86
C GLU A 101 -8.16 6.10 -11.56
N LYS A 102 -9.01 7.09 -11.30
CA LYS A 102 -10.45 6.92 -11.03
C LYS A 102 -11.26 6.40 -12.22
N CYS A 103 -10.75 6.53 -13.44
CA CYS A 103 -11.44 6.07 -14.65
C CYS A 103 -11.26 4.57 -14.91
N ARG A 104 -10.39 3.89 -14.16
CA ARG A 104 -10.05 2.49 -14.41
C ARG A 104 -10.90 1.53 -13.59
N ASN A 105 -11.13 0.35 -14.17
CA ASN A 105 -11.84 -0.76 -13.52
C ASN A 105 -11.22 -1.14 -12.17
N CYS A 106 -9.90 -0.97 -11.98
CA CYS A 106 -9.25 -1.26 -10.71
C CYS A 106 -9.76 -0.39 -9.55
N TYR A 107 -10.00 0.91 -9.77
CA TYR A 107 -10.56 1.79 -8.75
C TYR A 107 -12.02 1.41 -8.44
N LYS A 108 -12.85 1.21 -9.48
CA LYS A 108 -14.26 0.81 -9.31
C LYS A 108 -14.41 -0.52 -8.57
N LEU A 109 -13.58 -1.51 -8.90
CA LEU A 109 -13.54 -2.79 -8.19
C LEU A 109 -13.09 -2.61 -6.75
N ALA A 110 -12.06 -1.80 -6.49
CA ALA A 110 -11.60 -1.55 -5.13
C ALA A 110 -12.68 -0.83 -4.29
N GLN A 111 -13.43 0.09 -4.89
CA GLN A 111 -14.55 0.78 -4.25
C GLN A 111 -15.69 -0.19 -3.92
N LYS A 112 -16.06 -1.06 -4.87
CA LYS A 112 -17.08 -2.10 -4.65
C LYS A 112 -16.69 -3.03 -3.50
N ASN A 113 -15.47 -3.55 -3.53
CA ASN A 113 -14.96 -4.43 -2.48
C ASN A 113 -14.92 -3.74 -1.11
N LEU A 114 -14.55 -2.47 -1.06
CA LEU A 114 -14.57 -1.71 0.19
C LEU A 114 -16.00 -1.55 0.74
N SER A 115 -16.99 -1.31 -0.13
CA SER A 115 -18.40 -1.30 0.25
C SER A 115 -18.84 -2.64 0.85
N GLU A 116 -18.52 -3.74 0.17
CA GLU A 116 -18.84 -5.10 0.64
C GLU A 116 -18.16 -5.40 1.99
N ILE A 117 -16.96 -4.88 2.25
CA ILE A 117 -16.29 -5.03 3.56
C ILE A 117 -17.10 -4.33 4.65
N TYR A 118 -17.60 -3.13 4.41
CA TYR A 118 -18.40 -2.41 5.41
C TYR A 118 -19.73 -3.12 5.70
N GLU A 119 -20.36 -3.68 4.69
CA GLU A 119 -21.60 -4.45 4.85
C GLU A 119 -21.38 -5.72 5.70
N ARG A 120 -20.30 -6.45 5.44
CA ARG A 120 -20.00 -7.71 6.14
C ARG A 120 -19.38 -7.50 7.52
N TYR A 121 -18.65 -6.41 7.71
CA TYR A 121 -17.91 -6.13 8.94
C TYR A 121 -18.24 -4.74 9.53
N PRO A 122 -19.52 -4.44 9.81
CA PRO A 122 -19.97 -3.10 10.18
C PRO A 122 -19.41 -2.59 11.51
N LYS A 123 -18.90 -3.49 12.36
CA LYS A 123 -18.32 -3.17 13.68
C LYS A 123 -16.79 -3.26 13.71
N TYR A 124 -16.14 -3.53 12.57
CA TYR A 124 -14.70 -3.69 12.49
C TYR A 124 -14.04 -2.38 12.08
N LYS A 125 -12.81 -2.19 12.54
CA LYS A 125 -11.94 -1.14 12.01
C LYS A 125 -11.46 -1.56 10.63
N VAL A 126 -11.91 -0.84 9.60
CA VAL A 126 -11.47 -1.08 8.22
C VAL A 126 -10.25 -0.23 7.92
N ILE A 127 -9.17 -0.86 7.49
CA ILE A 127 -7.89 -0.22 7.21
C ILE A 127 -7.50 -0.51 5.76
N LEU A 128 -7.12 0.52 5.01
CA LEU A 128 -6.53 0.33 3.68
C LEU A 128 -5.01 0.30 3.78
N VAL A 129 -4.41 -0.60 3.01
CA VAL A 129 -2.97 -0.71 2.87
C VAL A 129 -2.62 -0.76 1.40
N GLY A 130 -1.61 -0.02 0.96
CA GLY A 130 -1.22 -0.03 -0.46
C GLY A 130 0.24 0.33 -0.68
N SER A 131 0.80 -0.06 -1.83
CA SER A 131 2.13 0.35 -2.24
C SER A 131 2.16 0.78 -3.70
N SER A 132 3.01 1.76 -4.03
CA SER A 132 3.10 2.30 -5.39
C SER A 132 1.70 2.71 -5.90
N LEU A 133 1.26 2.23 -7.07
CA LEU A 133 -0.09 2.44 -7.60
C LEU A 133 -1.22 2.05 -6.62
N GLY A 134 -1.06 0.96 -5.85
CA GLY A 134 -2.05 0.54 -4.86
C GLY A 134 -2.18 1.54 -3.70
N GLY A 135 -1.10 2.28 -3.41
CA GLY A 135 -1.13 3.39 -2.47
C GLY A 135 -1.99 4.54 -2.99
N ARG A 136 -1.84 4.91 -4.26
CA ARG A 136 -2.63 5.96 -4.91
C ARG A 136 -4.13 5.64 -4.89
N ILE A 137 -4.49 4.41 -5.27
CA ILE A 137 -5.89 3.94 -5.21
C ILE A 137 -6.42 4.01 -3.78
N SER A 138 -5.62 3.64 -2.79
CA SER A 138 -6.03 3.71 -1.37
C SER A 138 -6.32 5.14 -0.91
N ILE A 139 -5.54 6.11 -1.38
CA ILE A 139 -5.79 7.52 -1.08
C ILE A 139 -7.04 8.03 -1.82
N ASP A 140 -7.25 7.62 -3.06
CA ASP A 140 -8.43 8.04 -3.81
C ASP A 140 -9.73 7.50 -3.19
N LEU A 141 -9.69 6.28 -2.63
CA LEU A 141 -10.78 5.71 -1.84
C LEU A 141 -11.01 6.48 -0.53
N LEU A 142 -9.93 6.95 0.12
CA LEU A 142 -10.02 7.80 1.31
C LEU A 142 -10.69 9.15 1.01
N ASP A 143 -10.48 9.69 -0.19
CA ASP A 143 -11.08 10.94 -0.64
C ASP A 143 -12.51 10.76 -1.16
N SER A 144 -13.00 9.52 -1.29
CA SER A 144 -14.39 9.21 -1.65
C SER A 144 -15.33 9.25 -0.43
N ASP A 145 -16.63 9.11 -0.67
CA ASP A 145 -17.65 9.07 0.38
C ASP A 145 -17.43 7.90 1.37
N LEU A 146 -16.83 6.80 0.90
CA LEU A 146 -16.46 5.64 1.71
C LEU A 146 -15.32 5.93 2.71
N GLY A 147 -14.54 6.99 2.49
CA GLY A 147 -13.40 7.34 3.34
C GLY A 147 -13.80 7.81 4.74
N THR A 148 -15.05 8.23 4.92
CA THR A 148 -15.60 8.64 6.22
C THR A 148 -15.63 7.47 7.22
N GLN A 149 -15.85 6.25 6.73
CA GLN A 149 -15.93 5.01 7.51
C GLN A 149 -14.56 4.33 7.72
N LEU A 150 -13.53 4.72 6.96
CA LEU A 150 -12.19 4.16 7.12
C LEU A 150 -11.62 4.50 8.50
N HIS A 151 -10.93 3.55 9.12
CA HIS A 151 -10.19 3.80 10.35
C HIS A 151 -8.85 4.49 10.04
N GLU A 152 -8.05 3.88 9.17
CA GLU A 152 -6.72 4.36 8.78
C GLU A 152 -6.39 3.94 7.34
N VAL A 153 -5.47 4.68 6.71
CA VAL A 153 -4.90 4.34 5.40
C VAL A 153 -3.39 4.39 5.45
N HIS A 154 -2.72 3.29 5.10
CA HIS A 154 -1.26 3.18 5.12
C HIS A 154 -0.72 2.90 3.73
N VAL A 155 0.06 3.85 3.20
CA VAL A 155 0.61 3.73 1.85
C VAL A 155 2.14 3.76 1.88
N PHE A 156 2.76 2.91 1.06
CA PHE A 156 4.20 2.69 1.05
C PHE A 156 4.77 3.01 -0.33
N ASN A 157 5.69 3.98 -0.39
CA ASN A 157 6.29 4.46 -1.64
C ASN A 157 5.22 4.74 -2.70
N THR A 158 4.17 5.47 -2.32
CA THR A 158 3.15 5.88 -3.28
C THR A 158 3.67 7.06 -4.08
N ALA A 159 3.35 7.09 -5.36
CA ALA A 159 3.54 8.28 -6.18
C ALA A 159 2.38 9.26 -5.98
N THR A 160 2.67 10.56 -6.14
CA THR A 160 1.68 11.64 -6.12
C THR A 160 1.97 12.59 -7.27
N GLY A 161 0.97 12.82 -8.13
CA GLY A 161 1.07 13.74 -9.25
C GLY A 161 0.65 15.18 -8.88
N PRO A 162 0.92 16.16 -9.76
CA PRO A 162 0.55 17.55 -9.53
C PRO A 162 -0.95 17.75 -9.24
N LYS A 163 -1.84 17.05 -9.96
CA LYS A 163 -3.29 17.15 -9.77
C LYS A 163 -3.72 16.77 -8.35
N GLN A 164 -3.12 15.72 -7.78
CA GLN A 164 -3.40 15.27 -6.42
C GLN A 164 -2.87 16.26 -5.37
N LEU A 165 -1.72 16.90 -5.64
CA LEU A 165 -1.21 18.00 -4.83
C LEU A 165 -2.17 19.21 -4.86
N PHE A 166 -2.65 19.61 -6.03
CA PHE A 166 -3.66 20.66 -6.16
C PHE A 166 -4.94 20.33 -5.39
N ASN A 167 -5.43 19.09 -5.49
CA ASN A 167 -6.60 18.65 -4.74
C ASN A 167 -6.37 18.65 -3.22
N SER A 168 -5.13 18.43 -2.77
CA SER A 168 -4.77 18.45 -1.35
C SER A 168 -4.49 19.86 -0.82
N ALA A 169 -4.18 20.82 -1.69
CA ALA A 169 -3.81 22.19 -1.33
C ALA A 169 -4.86 22.91 -0.45
N PRO A 170 -6.19 22.79 -0.70
CA PRO A 170 -7.21 23.39 0.16
C PRO A 170 -7.10 22.97 1.64
N CYS A 171 -6.53 21.80 1.92
CA CYS A 171 -6.42 21.30 3.29
C CYS A 171 -5.33 21.97 4.13
N PHE A 172 -4.48 22.79 3.51
CA PHE A 172 -3.46 23.62 4.16
C PHE A 172 -3.91 25.08 4.35
N MET A 173 -5.06 25.47 3.78
CA MET A 173 -5.60 26.81 3.93
C MET A 173 -6.11 27.05 5.37
N LYS A 174 -5.96 28.28 5.88
CA LYS A 174 -6.51 28.68 7.19
C LYS A 174 -8.03 28.49 7.28
N LYS A 175 -8.74 28.71 6.18
CA LYS A 175 -10.19 28.50 6.06
C LYS A 175 -10.47 27.52 4.92
N ILE A 176 -10.76 26.27 5.28
CA ILE A 176 -11.03 25.19 4.32
C ILE A 176 -12.43 25.40 3.71
N PRO A 177 -12.58 25.42 2.36
CA PRO A 177 -13.88 25.49 1.72
C PRO A 177 -14.78 24.33 2.12
N ASN A 178 -16.09 24.56 2.24
CA ASN A 178 -17.06 23.53 2.67
C ASN A 178 -16.99 22.27 1.80
N THR A 179 -16.79 22.42 0.50
CA THR A 179 -16.64 21.34 -0.49
C THR A 179 -15.46 20.40 -0.19
N HIS A 180 -14.43 20.86 0.52
CA HIS A 180 -13.23 20.07 0.83
C HIS A 180 -13.15 19.62 2.30
N LYS A 181 -14.07 20.05 3.17
CA LYS A 181 -14.00 19.74 4.61
C LYS A 181 -13.95 18.24 4.90
N THR A 182 -14.83 17.46 4.28
CA THR A 182 -14.89 16.00 4.49
C THR A 182 -13.61 15.31 4.02
N MET A 183 -13.15 15.62 2.81
CA MET A 183 -11.88 15.12 2.27
C MET A 183 -10.71 15.48 3.20
N CYS A 184 -10.57 16.75 3.59
CA CYS A 184 -9.48 17.19 4.46
C CYS A 184 -9.52 16.57 5.86
N LYS A 185 -10.71 16.25 6.38
CA LYS A 185 -10.87 15.48 7.62
C LYS A 185 -10.46 14.02 7.44
N ASN A 186 -10.85 13.39 6.32
CA ASN A 186 -10.43 12.02 6.01
C ASN A 186 -8.91 11.92 5.89
N ARG A 187 -8.23 12.94 5.36
CA ARG A 187 -6.76 13.00 5.24
C ARG A 187 -6.01 12.93 6.58
N GLU A 188 -6.67 13.16 7.73
CA GLU A 188 -6.06 12.93 9.06
C GLU A 188 -5.81 11.44 9.37
N LYS A 189 -6.49 10.55 8.63
CA LYS A 189 -6.35 9.09 8.70
C LYS A 189 -5.25 8.56 7.78
N LEU A 190 -4.67 9.41 6.93
CA LEU A 190 -3.69 9.03 5.93
C LEU A 190 -2.28 8.98 6.53
N HIS A 191 -1.60 7.85 6.34
CA HIS A 191 -0.21 7.61 6.70
C HIS A 191 0.62 7.27 5.47
N ILE A 192 1.53 8.16 5.08
CA ILE A 192 2.44 7.96 3.95
C ILE A 192 3.81 7.54 4.48
N HIS A 193 4.26 6.35 4.09
CA HIS A 193 5.56 5.81 4.47
C HIS A 193 6.49 5.84 3.25
N LEU A 194 7.59 6.56 3.38
CA LEU A 194 8.54 6.84 2.30
C LEU A 194 9.92 6.31 2.63
N ILE A 195 10.62 5.80 1.63
CA ILE A 195 12.05 5.52 1.75
C ILE A 195 12.80 6.78 1.34
N ASN A 196 13.78 7.18 2.15
CA ASN A 196 14.61 8.32 1.81
C ASN A 196 15.39 8.00 0.52
N ASN A 197 15.33 8.92 -0.46
CA ASN A 197 15.88 8.79 -1.82
C ASN A 197 15.03 8.00 -2.83
N ASP A 198 13.76 7.76 -2.54
CA ASP A 198 12.77 7.34 -3.54
C ASP A 198 12.25 8.57 -4.30
N THR A 199 12.79 8.80 -5.50
CA THR A 199 12.45 9.95 -6.34
C THR A 199 11.01 9.94 -6.85
N ILE A 200 10.38 8.77 -6.95
CA ILE A 200 8.99 8.63 -7.41
C ILE A 200 8.03 9.08 -6.31
N SER A 201 8.40 8.82 -5.05
CA SER A 201 7.50 8.99 -3.92
C SER A 201 7.73 10.30 -3.15
N ILE A 202 8.77 11.06 -3.52
CA ILE A 202 9.12 12.33 -2.86
C ILE A 202 8.01 13.38 -3.01
N MET A 203 7.29 13.40 -4.13
CA MET A 203 6.18 14.33 -4.36
C MET A 203 5.04 14.11 -3.36
N SER A 204 4.87 12.89 -2.86
CA SER A 204 3.83 12.55 -1.87
C SER A 204 4.01 13.25 -0.52
N MET A 205 5.17 13.87 -0.29
CA MET A 205 5.38 14.74 0.88
C MET A 205 4.55 16.02 0.86
N GLY A 206 4.08 16.46 -0.32
CA GLY A 206 3.22 17.63 -0.45
C GLY A 206 1.75 17.34 -0.09
N GLU A 207 1.36 16.08 0.12
CA GLU A 207 0.00 15.76 0.56
C GLU A 207 -0.19 16.01 2.05
N LYS A 208 -1.42 16.40 2.44
CA LYS A 208 -1.79 16.43 3.86
C LYS A 208 -1.89 14.99 4.38
N ALA A 209 -0.87 14.56 5.11
CA ALA A 209 -0.79 13.22 5.67
C ALA A 209 0.16 13.16 6.88
N LYS A 210 0.05 12.08 7.67
CA LYS A 210 1.06 11.70 8.66
C LYS A 210 2.21 10.99 7.94
N THR A 211 3.24 11.75 7.57
CA THR A 211 4.37 11.22 6.79
C THR A 211 5.47 10.66 7.69
N ARG A 212 5.96 9.46 7.36
CA ARG A 212 7.12 8.84 7.98
C ARG A 212 8.16 8.50 6.93
N ARG A 213 9.41 8.91 7.18
CA ARG A 213 10.56 8.51 6.35
C ARG A 213 11.35 7.40 7.02
N VAL A 214 11.74 6.41 6.24
CA VAL A 214 12.72 5.39 6.63
C VAL A 214 13.97 5.64 5.82
N HIS A 215 15.08 5.84 6.50
CA HIS A 215 16.37 5.89 5.87
C HIS A 215 16.79 4.44 5.62
N PRO A 216 17.12 4.05 4.37
CA PRO A 216 17.81 2.77 4.18
C PRO A 216 19.07 2.81 5.05
N ARG A 217 19.37 1.71 5.77
CA ARG A 217 20.59 1.64 6.58
C ARG A 217 21.77 2.02 5.69
N LYS A 218 22.47 3.14 5.99
CA LYS A 218 23.71 3.52 5.30
C LYS A 218 24.64 2.31 5.35
N LYS A 219 25.11 1.84 4.20
CA LYS A 219 26.29 0.96 4.19
C LYS A 219 27.46 1.81 4.66
N GLU A 220 28.04 1.49 5.81
CA GLU A 220 29.45 1.77 6.01
C GLU A 220 30.23 0.97 4.97
N SER A 221 30.86 1.67 4.03
CA SER A 221 31.85 1.18 3.07
C SER A 221 31.41 0.09 2.05
N SER A 222 32.09 0.12 0.91
CA SER A 222 31.76 -0.53 -0.36
C SER A 222 32.13 -2.01 -0.46
N HIS A 223 32.54 -2.70 0.60
CA HIS A 223 32.80 -4.13 0.54
C HIS A 223 32.00 -4.89 1.60
N LEU A 224 31.09 -5.74 1.11
CA LEU A 224 30.38 -6.79 1.85
C LEU A 224 29.28 -6.32 2.83
N LEU A 225 28.04 -6.37 2.35
CA LEU A 225 26.85 -6.45 3.21
C LEU A 225 26.94 -7.68 4.14
N LYS A 226 27.29 -7.48 5.42
CA LYS A 226 26.93 -8.38 6.53
C LYS A 226 25.52 -8.04 7.01
N GLY A 227 24.56 -8.34 6.15
CA GLY A 227 23.21 -8.72 6.53
C GLY A 227 22.88 -9.94 5.67
N LYS A 228 22.21 -10.97 6.21
CA LYS A 228 21.93 -12.23 5.50
C LYS A 228 21.12 -12.09 4.19
N ASN A 229 20.82 -10.88 3.72
CA ASN A 229 20.17 -10.61 2.43
C ASN A 229 20.92 -9.52 1.63
N LYS A 230 21.83 -9.94 0.76
CA LYS A 230 22.66 -9.08 -0.11
C LYS A 230 21.92 -8.48 -1.34
N LEU A 231 20.58 -8.45 -1.38
CA LEU A 231 19.82 -8.26 -2.64
C LEU A 231 18.73 -7.17 -2.65
N ILE A 232 18.64 -6.29 -1.66
CA ILE A 232 17.75 -5.11 -1.79
C ILE A 232 18.47 -4.07 -2.65
N LYS A 233 18.27 -4.14 -3.97
CA LYS A 233 18.92 -3.27 -4.96
C LYS A 233 18.14 -1.96 -5.26
N THR A 234 16.88 -1.84 -4.83
CA THR A 234 16.00 -0.74 -5.27
C THR A 234 15.53 0.14 -4.12
N ASN A 235 15.70 1.46 -4.29
CA ASN A 235 15.23 2.49 -3.34
C ASN A 235 13.71 2.50 -3.18
N HIS A 236 12.95 1.99 -4.16
CA HIS A 236 11.48 1.91 -4.17
C HIS A 236 10.92 0.60 -3.57
N SER A 237 11.70 -0.19 -2.83
CA SER A 237 11.24 -1.48 -2.31
C SER A 237 10.56 -1.38 -0.94
N ILE A 238 9.30 -1.83 -0.84
CA ILE A 238 8.57 -1.93 0.44
C ILE A 238 9.30 -2.75 1.51
N MET A 239 10.26 -3.60 1.11
CA MET A 239 11.08 -4.37 2.04
C MET A 239 11.96 -3.51 2.94
N ASN A 240 12.20 -2.24 2.60
CA ASN A 240 12.96 -1.34 3.46
C ASN A 240 12.20 -0.94 4.74
N PHE A 241 10.91 -1.24 4.84
CA PHE A 241 10.10 -1.01 6.04
C PHE A 241 10.01 -2.23 6.97
N ILE A 242 10.66 -3.34 6.62
CA ILE A 242 10.59 -4.65 7.31
C ILE A 242 11.95 -5.04 7.89
#